data_AF-A0A845R6Q4-F1
#
_entry.id   AF-A0A845R6Q4-F1
#
_cell.length_a   1.000
_cell.length_b   1.000
_cell.length_c   1.000
_cell.angle_alpha   90.00
_cell.angle_beta   90.00
_cell.angle_gamma   90.00
#
_symmetry.space_group_name_H-M   'P 1'
#
loop_
_entity.id
_entity.type
_entity.pdbx_description
1 polymer ?
#
loop_
_entity_poly.entity_id
_entity_poly.type
_entity_poly.pdbx_seq_one_letter_code
_entity_poly.pdbx_strand_id
1 'polypeptide(L)'
;MAFSDNLQFLRSRQGQTQEQLAELLEVSRQSVSKWESGQSFPEMDTILRICDLYQADLDTLMRGSVEDSLVEDTAQYDSFMNRFSKRMAFAIGGIVAGVGLCSLLEAKGISQYLTGAVLLLIIAVCVVVIVVSALQEDNFRKQYPTIIDFYTEKERQAFRQKFVWYIAGGVGAILFGVALLILFFFRFPEEEPFESFAASIFLFIVAGAVAAFVYAGIQEEKYKIDEYNRDNNPTPEVKKRKGLINTICAALMVVTTALYVGLGLALDLWRTAWWVFAVAGILCAVVHIVLDPYRNED
;
A
#
# COMPACT_ATOMS: atom_id res chain seq x y z
N MET A 1 -26.34 -3.86 -24.53
CA MET A 1 -25.78 -2.60 -24.04
C MET A 1 -24.25 -2.70 -24.06
N ALA A 2 -23.62 -3.60 -23.30
CA ALA A 2 -22.15 -3.76 -23.29
C ALA A 2 -21.46 -3.70 -24.68
N PHE A 3 -21.75 -4.61 -25.62
CA PHE A 3 -21.01 -4.67 -26.90
C PHE A 3 -21.12 -3.42 -27.80
N SER A 4 -22.32 -2.87 -27.97
CA SER A 4 -22.54 -1.70 -28.84
C SER A 4 -21.79 -0.48 -28.32
N ASP A 5 -21.84 -0.29 -27.00
CA ASP A 5 -21.24 0.84 -26.31
C ASP A 5 -19.70 0.68 -26.31
N ASN A 6 -19.21 -0.55 -26.06
CA ASN A 6 -17.80 -0.91 -26.13
C ASN A 6 -17.18 -0.70 -27.51
N LEU A 7 -17.87 -1.12 -28.58
CA LEU A 7 -17.39 -0.96 -29.95
C LEU A 7 -17.30 0.53 -30.32
N GLN A 8 -18.33 1.30 -29.94
CA GLN A 8 -18.35 2.74 -30.16
C GLN A 8 -17.23 3.45 -29.39
N PHE A 9 -16.97 3.04 -28.14
CA PHE A 9 -15.87 3.55 -27.33
C PHE A 9 -14.50 3.25 -27.95
N LEU A 10 -14.24 1.99 -28.31
CA LEU A 10 -12.99 1.54 -28.96
C LEU A 10 -12.70 2.33 -30.23
N ARG A 11 -13.71 2.49 -31.09
CA ARG A 11 -13.61 3.26 -32.33
C ARG A 11 -13.28 4.73 -32.04
N SER A 12 -13.97 5.31 -31.06
CA SER A 12 -13.80 6.73 -30.70
C SER A 12 -12.42 7.01 -30.10
N ARG A 13 -11.88 6.07 -29.29
CA ARG A 13 -10.53 6.16 -28.71
C ARG A 13 -9.43 6.21 -29.78
N GLN A 14 -9.60 5.49 -30.89
CA GLN A 14 -8.66 5.54 -32.02
C GLN A 14 -8.96 6.67 -33.03
N GLY A 15 -9.95 7.52 -32.75
CA GLY A 15 -10.33 8.63 -33.64
C GLY A 15 -10.90 8.19 -34.99
N GLN A 16 -11.41 6.96 -35.08
CA GLN A 16 -11.87 6.37 -36.33
C GLN A 16 -13.32 6.74 -36.64
N THR A 17 -13.64 6.95 -37.92
CA THR A 17 -15.03 7.06 -38.39
C THR A 17 -15.66 5.67 -38.57
N GLN A 18 -16.99 5.60 -38.62
CA GLN A 18 -17.69 4.32 -38.90
C GLN A 18 -17.31 3.75 -40.27
N GLU A 19 -17.06 4.61 -41.28
CA GLU A 19 -16.50 4.19 -42.57
C GLU A 19 -15.11 3.55 -42.42
N GLN A 20 -14.21 4.18 -41.67
CA GLN A 20 -12.84 3.67 -41.49
C GLN A 20 -12.80 2.32 -40.76
N LEU A 21 -13.65 2.15 -39.74
CA LEU A 21 -13.79 0.86 -39.07
C LEU A 21 -14.38 -0.20 -40.00
N ALA A 22 -15.33 0.18 -40.85
CA ALA A 22 -15.92 -0.73 -41.84
C ALA A 22 -14.88 -1.19 -42.88
N GLU A 23 -14.01 -0.29 -43.33
CA GLU A 23 -12.89 -0.62 -44.23
C GLU A 23 -11.88 -1.57 -43.56
N LEU A 24 -11.49 -1.30 -42.32
CA LEU A 24 -10.54 -2.14 -41.57
C LEU A 24 -11.06 -3.56 -41.32
N LEU A 25 -12.38 -3.71 -41.13
CA LEU A 25 -13.02 -5.00 -40.89
C LEU A 25 -13.54 -5.67 -42.17
N GLU A 26 -13.34 -5.03 -43.33
CA GLU A 26 -13.84 -5.48 -44.66
C GLU A 26 -15.36 -5.70 -44.70
N VAL A 27 -16.12 -4.83 -44.03
CA VAL A 27 -17.58 -4.90 -43.95
C VAL A 27 -18.24 -3.61 -44.46
N SER A 28 -19.56 -3.64 -44.64
CA SER A 28 -20.29 -2.43 -45.02
C SER A 28 -20.39 -1.45 -43.84
N ARG A 29 -20.31 -0.15 -44.12
CA ARG A 29 -20.56 0.91 -43.13
C ARG A 29 -21.93 0.80 -42.45
N GLN A 30 -22.93 0.32 -43.19
CA GLN A 30 -24.27 0.04 -42.65
C GLN A 30 -24.24 -1.06 -41.58
N SER A 31 -23.37 -2.05 -41.72
CA SER A 31 -23.19 -3.12 -40.72
C SER A 31 -22.64 -2.55 -39.41
N VAL A 32 -21.58 -1.73 -39.48
CA VAL A 32 -20.98 -1.08 -38.30
C VAL A 32 -21.98 -0.18 -37.58
N SER A 33 -22.74 0.62 -38.33
CA SER A 33 -23.79 1.49 -37.76
C SER A 33 -24.88 0.69 -37.03
N LYS A 34 -25.28 -0.46 -37.56
CA LYS A 34 -26.26 -1.35 -36.90
C LYS A 34 -25.70 -2.04 -35.66
N TRP A 35 -24.40 -2.33 -35.63
CA TRP A 35 -23.73 -2.88 -34.44
C TRP A 35 -23.63 -1.85 -33.32
N GLU A 36 -23.18 -0.63 -33.61
CA GLU A 36 -23.07 0.46 -32.63
C GLU A 36 -24.44 0.93 -32.11
N SER A 37 -25.50 0.78 -32.89
CA SER A 37 -26.87 1.08 -32.44
C SER A 37 -27.59 -0.09 -31.78
N GLY A 38 -26.91 -1.24 -31.62
CA GLY A 38 -27.47 -2.45 -30.99
C GLY A 38 -28.58 -3.13 -31.80
N GLN A 39 -28.75 -2.77 -33.08
CA GLN A 39 -29.79 -3.32 -33.96
C GLN A 39 -29.43 -4.69 -34.54
N SER A 40 -28.14 -5.00 -34.65
CA SER A 40 -27.65 -6.31 -35.06
C SER A 40 -26.32 -6.64 -34.40
N PHE A 41 -25.90 -7.89 -34.50
CA PHE A 41 -24.63 -8.36 -33.95
C PHE A 41 -23.70 -8.85 -35.08
N PRO A 42 -22.39 -8.59 -35.01
CA PRO A 42 -21.44 -9.16 -35.97
C PRO A 42 -21.33 -10.68 -35.84
N GLU A 43 -20.83 -11.33 -36.90
CA GLU A 43 -20.50 -12.75 -36.85
C GLU A 43 -19.27 -13.01 -35.98
N MET A 44 -19.14 -14.24 -35.47
CA MET A 44 -18.05 -14.63 -34.57
C MET A 44 -16.67 -14.30 -35.14
N ASP A 45 -16.46 -14.53 -36.43
CA ASP A 45 -15.19 -14.22 -37.11
C ASP A 45 -14.88 -12.71 -37.07
N THR A 46 -15.87 -11.86 -37.36
CA THR A 46 -15.72 -10.41 -37.26
C THR A 46 -15.48 -9.95 -35.82
N ILE A 47 -16.11 -10.60 -34.83
CA ILE A 47 -15.86 -10.28 -33.42
C ILE A 47 -14.41 -10.58 -33.05
N LEU A 48 -13.85 -11.71 -33.50
CA LEU A 48 -12.43 -12.03 -33.26
C LEU A 48 -11.52 -11.01 -33.94
N ARG A 49 -11.82 -10.57 -35.17
CA ARG A 49 -11.06 -9.50 -35.82
C ARG A 49 -11.12 -8.17 -35.07
N ILE A 50 -12.26 -7.83 -34.47
CA ILE A 50 -12.40 -6.65 -33.61
C ILE A 50 -11.53 -6.79 -32.35
N CYS A 51 -11.52 -7.99 -31.74
CA CYS A 51 -10.66 -8.29 -30.59
C CYS A 51 -9.18 -8.12 -30.95
N ASP A 52 -8.76 -8.63 -32.12
CA ASP A 52 -7.38 -8.51 -32.60
C ASP A 52 -7.00 -7.06 -32.94
N LEU A 53 -7.90 -6.32 -33.60
CA LEU A 53 -7.70 -4.93 -34.01
C LEU A 53 -7.50 -3.99 -32.81
N TYR A 54 -8.25 -4.21 -31.73
CA TYR A 54 -8.23 -3.37 -30.53
C TYR A 54 -7.49 -3.99 -29.35
N GLN A 55 -6.89 -5.17 -29.52
CA GLN A 55 -6.29 -5.98 -28.45
C GLN A 55 -7.17 -6.13 -27.21
N ALA A 56 -8.47 -6.36 -27.43
CA ALA A 56 -9.45 -6.54 -26.37
C ALA A 56 -9.83 -8.02 -26.23
N ASP A 57 -10.03 -8.50 -25.00
CA ASP A 57 -10.54 -9.86 -24.77
C ASP A 57 -12.02 -9.96 -25.19
N LEU A 58 -12.39 -11.06 -25.85
CA LEU A 58 -13.76 -11.35 -26.28
C LEU A 58 -14.77 -11.22 -25.15
N ASP A 59 -14.46 -11.72 -23.96
CA ASP A 59 -15.34 -11.65 -22.80
C ASP A 59 -15.57 -10.20 -22.36
N THR A 60 -14.52 -9.38 -22.48
CA THR A 60 -14.56 -7.95 -22.13
C THR A 60 -15.35 -7.15 -23.17
N LEU A 61 -15.15 -7.43 -24.46
CA LEU A 61 -15.90 -6.83 -25.56
C LEU A 61 -17.40 -7.16 -25.49
N MET A 62 -17.74 -8.40 -25.10
CA MET A 62 -19.10 -8.92 -25.11
C MET A 62 -19.91 -8.63 -23.84
N ARG A 63 -19.26 -8.67 -22.66
CA ARG A 63 -19.94 -8.66 -21.35
C ARG A 63 -19.46 -7.56 -20.41
N GLY A 64 -18.23 -7.06 -20.57
CA GLY A 64 -17.66 -6.01 -19.73
C GLY A 64 -17.92 -4.60 -20.27
N SER A 65 -17.47 -3.58 -19.54
CA SER A 65 -17.23 -2.22 -20.03
C SER A 65 -15.77 -2.19 -20.52
N VAL A 66 -15.57 -2.15 -21.83
CA VAL A 66 -14.23 -2.03 -22.43
C VAL A 66 -13.54 -0.74 -21.97
N GLU A 67 -14.33 0.30 -21.66
CA GLU A 67 -13.91 1.49 -20.91
C GLU A 67 -13.03 1.15 -19.69
N ASP A 68 -13.46 0.22 -18.84
CA ASP A 68 -12.81 -0.10 -17.57
C ASP A 68 -11.55 -0.97 -17.74
N SER A 69 -11.49 -1.78 -18.80
CA SER A 69 -10.33 -2.63 -19.11
C SER A 69 -9.17 -1.92 -19.81
N LEU A 70 -9.43 -0.73 -20.36
CA LEU A 70 -8.49 0.01 -21.21
C LEU A 70 -8.06 1.35 -20.63
N VAL A 71 -8.45 1.64 -19.39
CA VAL A 71 -7.88 2.77 -18.65
C VAL A 71 -6.41 2.46 -18.38
N GLU A 72 -5.53 3.02 -19.20
CA GLU A 72 -4.09 2.94 -18.93
C GLU A 72 -3.76 3.74 -17.67
N ASP A 73 -2.73 3.30 -16.94
CA ASP A 73 -2.15 4.01 -15.81
C ASP A 73 -1.49 5.33 -16.28
N THR A 74 -2.32 6.34 -16.51
CA THR A 74 -1.92 7.64 -17.06
C THR A 74 -0.93 8.39 -16.16
N ALA A 75 -1.00 8.15 -14.84
CA ALA A 75 -0.14 8.77 -13.84
C ALA A 75 1.13 7.96 -13.53
N GLN A 76 1.31 6.79 -14.14
CA GLN A 76 2.37 5.83 -13.80
C GLN A 76 2.36 5.42 -12.31
N TYR A 77 1.17 5.43 -11.71
CA TYR A 77 0.90 5.12 -10.30
C TYR A 77 1.44 3.74 -9.88
N ASP A 78 1.22 2.68 -10.66
CA ASP A 78 1.69 1.34 -10.31
C ASP A 78 3.22 1.32 -10.19
N SER A 79 3.90 1.87 -11.19
CA SER A 79 5.36 1.92 -11.24
C SER A 79 5.95 2.77 -10.10
N PHE A 80 5.27 3.87 -9.76
CA PHE A 80 5.62 4.75 -8.66
C PHE A 80 5.50 4.02 -7.33
N MET A 81 4.34 3.43 -7.04
CA MET A 81 4.06 2.71 -5.80
C MET A 81 4.93 1.47 -5.64
N ASN A 82 5.26 0.76 -6.72
CA ASN A 82 6.19 -0.37 -6.70
C ASN A 82 7.62 0.04 -6.34
N ARG A 83 8.06 1.23 -6.74
CA ARG A 83 9.37 1.78 -6.37
C ARG A 83 9.36 2.28 -4.93
N PHE A 84 8.29 2.95 -4.53
CA PHE A 84 8.08 3.44 -3.17
C PHE A 84 8.08 2.28 -2.15
N SER A 85 7.30 1.22 -2.40
CA SER A 85 7.19 0.05 -1.52
C SER A 85 8.54 -0.65 -1.32
N LYS A 86 9.32 -0.86 -2.39
CA LYS A 86 10.66 -1.47 -2.31
C LYS A 86 11.63 -0.60 -1.53
N ARG A 87 11.68 0.71 -1.78
CA ARG A 87 12.55 1.64 -1.05
C ARG A 87 12.25 1.64 0.45
N MET A 88 10.96 1.68 0.81
CA MET A 88 10.54 1.65 2.20
C MET A 88 10.89 0.32 2.88
N ALA A 89 10.59 -0.81 2.22
CA ALA A 89 10.90 -2.15 2.72
C ALA A 89 12.40 -2.36 2.95
N PHE A 90 13.26 -1.97 1.99
CA PHE A 90 14.70 -2.08 2.14
C PHE A 90 15.27 -1.12 3.19
N ALA A 91 14.73 0.09 3.32
CA ALA A 91 15.19 1.02 4.33
C ALA A 91 14.85 0.54 5.75
N ILE A 92 13.60 0.13 5.99
CA ILE A 92 13.17 -0.36 7.31
C ILE A 92 13.85 -1.70 7.64
N GLY A 93 13.87 -2.65 6.69
CA GLY A 93 14.60 -3.91 6.85
C GLY A 93 16.09 -3.69 7.06
N GLY A 94 16.68 -2.72 6.36
CA GLY A 94 18.08 -2.33 6.50
C GLY A 94 18.45 -1.82 7.89
N ILE A 95 17.56 -1.08 8.56
CA ILE A 95 17.77 -0.65 9.95
C ILE A 95 17.84 -1.87 10.88
N VAL A 96 16.89 -2.79 10.76
CA VAL A 96 16.85 -4.01 11.59
C VAL A 96 18.06 -4.91 11.30
N ALA A 97 18.40 -5.10 10.03
CA ALA A 97 19.59 -5.83 9.60
C ALA A 97 20.88 -5.15 10.08
N GLY A 98 20.91 -3.82 10.17
CA GLY A 98 22.02 -3.05 10.71
C GLY A 98 22.28 -3.38 12.19
N VAL A 99 21.22 -3.54 13.00
CA VAL A 99 21.35 -4.00 14.39
C VAL A 99 21.93 -5.42 14.42
N GLY A 100 21.42 -6.34 13.59
CA GLY A 100 21.95 -7.70 13.48
C GLY A 100 23.42 -7.74 13.05
N LEU A 101 23.81 -6.88 12.11
CA LEU A 101 25.20 -6.71 11.68
C LEU A 101 26.07 -6.21 12.84
N CYS A 102 25.59 -5.29 13.68
CA CYS A 102 26.36 -4.82 14.82
C CYS A 102 26.63 -5.95 15.83
N SER A 103 25.61 -6.74 16.16
CA SER A 103 25.78 -7.94 17.00
C SER A 103 26.80 -8.92 16.39
N LEU A 104 26.79 -9.09 15.06
CA LEU A 104 27.77 -9.96 14.38
C LEU A 104 29.21 -9.42 14.44
N LEU A 105 29.37 -8.10 14.31
CA LEU A 105 30.68 -7.45 14.38
C LEU A 105 31.24 -7.49 15.80
N GLU A 106 30.40 -7.29 16.82
CA GLU A 106 30.77 -7.43 18.23
C GLU A 106 31.17 -8.87 18.57
N ALA A 107 30.44 -9.87 18.05
CA ALA A 107 30.81 -11.29 18.17
C ALA A 107 32.20 -11.62 17.58
N LYS A 108 32.66 -10.81 16.61
CA LYS A 108 34.00 -10.92 16.00
C LYS A 108 35.08 -10.10 16.73
N GLY A 109 34.75 -9.49 17.87
CA GLY A 109 35.67 -8.71 18.70
C GLY A 109 35.90 -7.28 18.20
N ILE A 110 35.03 -6.75 17.33
CA ILE A 110 35.11 -5.34 16.91
C ILE A 110 34.64 -4.45 18.06
N SER A 111 35.27 -3.27 18.23
CA SER A 111 34.93 -2.37 19.33
C SER A 111 33.50 -1.85 19.23
N GLN A 112 32.82 -1.76 20.38
CA GLN A 112 31.45 -1.27 20.50
C GLN A 112 31.27 0.16 19.96
N TYR A 113 32.31 0.99 20.05
CA TYR A 113 32.29 2.35 19.47
C TYR A 113 32.26 2.31 17.94
N LEU A 114 33.01 1.40 17.31
CA LEU A 114 33.04 1.27 15.86
C LEU A 114 31.74 0.66 15.34
N THR A 115 31.20 -0.37 16.01
CA THR A 115 29.90 -0.96 15.64
C THR A 115 28.76 0.04 15.80
N GLY A 116 28.74 0.80 16.90
CA GLY A 116 27.80 1.90 17.10
C GLY A 116 27.89 2.98 16.00
N ALA A 117 29.11 3.36 15.59
CA ALA A 117 29.29 4.30 14.48
C ALA A 117 28.76 3.76 13.15
N VAL A 118 29.00 2.48 12.85
CA VAL A 118 28.45 1.80 11.65
C VAL A 118 26.93 1.78 11.68
N LEU A 119 26.32 1.48 12.82
CA LEU A 119 24.85 1.50 12.98
C LEU A 119 24.28 2.89 12.68
N LEU A 120 24.88 3.94 13.23
CA LEU A 120 24.42 5.32 13.01
C LEU A 120 24.53 5.73 11.54
N LEU A 121 25.57 5.29 10.83
CA LEU A 121 25.69 5.53 9.39
C LEU A 121 24.61 4.80 8.59
N ILE A 122 24.31 3.54 8.94
CA ILE A 122 23.21 2.78 8.31
C ILE A 122 21.88 3.49 8.55
N ILE A 123 21.59 3.86 9.80
CA ILE A 123 20.38 4.59 10.17
C ILE A 123 20.29 5.90 9.39
N ALA A 124 21.37 6.68 9.31
CA ALA A 124 21.39 7.95 8.59
C ALA A 124 21.00 7.77 7.11
N VAL A 125 21.57 6.76 6.43
CA VAL A 125 21.24 6.45 5.02
C VAL A 125 19.79 5.99 4.89
N CYS A 126 19.33 5.07 5.73
CA CYS A 126 17.96 4.55 5.70
C CYS A 126 16.93 5.66 5.95
N VAL A 127 17.17 6.53 6.93
CA VAL A 127 16.30 7.66 7.25
C VAL A 127 16.23 8.65 6.08
N VAL A 128 17.34 8.96 5.43
CA VAL A 128 17.33 9.81 4.22
C VAL A 128 16.48 9.17 3.12
N VAL A 129 16.61 7.86 2.88
CA VAL A 129 15.78 7.16 1.89
C VAL A 129 14.30 7.22 2.24
N ILE A 130 13.94 7.00 3.52
CA ILE A 130 12.55 7.07 4.01
C ILE A 130 11.98 8.47 3.81
N VAL A 131 12.70 9.51 4.25
CA VAL A 131 12.25 10.90 4.16
C VAL A 131 12.07 11.32 2.70
N VAL A 132 13.06 11.06 1.86
CA VAL A 132 12.98 11.40 0.42
C VAL A 132 11.83 10.65 -0.25
N SER A 133 11.63 9.37 0.06
CA SER A 133 10.55 8.57 -0.52
C SER A 133 9.17 9.06 -0.06
N ALA A 134 9.02 9.40 1.23
CA ALA A 134 7.77 9.95 1.77
C ALA A 134 7.42 11.31 1.18
N LEU A 135 8.41 12.21 1.01
CA LEU A 135 8.19 13.50 0.35
C LEU A 135 7.82 13.35 -1.13
N GLN A 136 8.41 12.37 -1.82
CA GLN A 136 8.03 12.06 -3.21
C GLN A 136 6.59 11.54 -3.30
N GLU A 137 6.17 10.70 -2.36
CA GLU A 137 4.79 10.20 -2.27
C GLU A 137 3.78 11.31 -1.99
N ASP A 138 4.07 12.20 -1.02
CA ASP A 138 3.22 13.35 -0.72
C ASP A 138 3.09 14.31 -1.93
N ASN A 139 4.20 14.58 -2.62
CA ASN A 139 4.16 15.38 -3.84
C ASN A 139 3.36 14.69 -4.96
N PHE A 140 3.51 13.36 -5.12
CA PHE A 140 2.74 12.59 -6.08
C PHE A 140 1.24 12.66 -5.78
N ARG A 141 0.83 12.47 -4.52
CA ARG A 141 -0.57 12.59 -4.06
C ARG A 141 -1.16 13.97 -4.31
N LYS A 142 -0.37 15.04 -4.14
CA LYS A 142 -0.80 16.42 -4.44
C LYS A 142 -0.94 16.68 -5.93
N GLN A 143 -0.06 16.09 -6.75
CA GLN A 143 -0.10 16.25 -8.21
C GLN A 143 -1.23 15.44 -8.85
N TYR A 144 -1.50 14.25 -8.32
CA TYR A 144 -2.51 13.31 -8.80
C TYR A 144 -3.50 12.94 -7.68
N PRO A 145 -4.36 13.89 -7.25
CA PRO A 145 -5.29 13.65 -6.13
C PRO A 145 -6.41 12.67 -6.46
N THR A 146 -6.63 12.36 -7.74
CA THR A 146 -7.60 11.38 -8.19
C THR A 146 -6.99 10.54 -9.29
N ILE A 147 -7.09 9.22 -9.14
CA ILE A 147 -6.58 8.20 -10.04
C ILE A 147 -7.77 7.40 -10.53
N ILE A 148 -7.85 7.19 -11.84
CA ILE A 148 -8.89 6.33 -12.41
C ILE A 148 -8.52 4.89 -12.07
N ASP A 149 -9.50 4.11 -11.62
CA ASP A 149 -9.29 2.72 -11.27
C ASP A 149 -9.01 1.89 -12.53
N PHE A 150 -7.77 1.39 -12.64
CA PHE A 150 -7.31 0.59 -13.77
C PHE A 150 -7.01 -0.86 -13.39
N TYR A 151 -7.19 -1.25 -12.12
CA TYR A 151 -6.93 -2.62 -11.67
C TYR A 151 -8.18 -3.48 -11.81
N THR A 152 -8.02 -4.64 -12.44
CA THR A 152 -9.07 -5.63 -12.54
C THR A 152 -9.28 -6.39 -11.23
N GLU A 153 -10.50 -6.89 -10.99
CA GLU A 153 -10.77 -7.74 -9.81
C GLU A 153 -9.90 -9.01 -9.77
N LYS A 154 -9.52 -9.55 -10.94
CA LYS A 154 -8.60 -10.69 -11.04
C LYS A 154 -7.21 -10.34 -10.50
N GLU A 155 -6.69 -9.16 -10.83
CA GLU A 155 -5.39 -8.69 -10.31
C GLU A 155 -5.44 -8.45 -8.80
N ARG A 156 -6.51 -7.83 -8.30
CA ARG A 156 -6.73 -7.64 -6.86
C ARG A 156 -6.79 -8.97 -6.12
N GLN A 157 -7.51 -9.95 -6.67
CA GLN A 157 -7.60 -11.28 -6.06
C GLN A 157 -6.25 -12.02 -6.08
N ALA A 158 -5.51 -11.95 -7.18
CA ALA A 158 -4.18 -12.53 -7.29
C ALA A 158 -3.21 -11.92 -6.27
N PHE A 159 -3.25 -10.60 -6.07
CA PHE A 159 -2.44 -9.95 -5.05
C PHE A 159 -2.91 -10.30 -3.64
N ARG A 160 -4.22 -10.32 -3.35
CA ARG A 160 -4.76 -10.73 -2.04
C ARG A 160 -4.26 -12.12 -1.62
N GLN A 161 -4.16 -13.06 -2.55
CA GLN A 161 -3.56 -14.38 -2.26
C GLN A 161 -2.07 -14.29 -1.91
N LYS A 162 -1.29 -13.50 -2.67
CA LYS A 162 0.13 -13.25 -2.37
C LYS A 162 0.33 -12.55 -1.03
N PHE A 163 -0.54 -11.59 -0.70
CA PHE A 163 -0.52 -10.85 0.57
C PHE A 163 -0.61 -11.80 1.76
N VAL A 164 -1.54 -12.76 1.74
CA VAL A 164 -1.67 -13.78 2.79
C VAL A 164 -0.37 -14.57 2.95
N TRP A 165 0.28 -14.96 1.85
CA TRP A 165 1.57 -15.66 1.90
C TRP A 165 2.71 -14.79 2.44
N TYR A 166 2.74 -13.48 2.15
CA TYR A 166 3.72 -12.57 2.75
C TYR A 166 3.54 -12.47 4.27
N ILE A 167 2.31 -12.30 4.75
CA ILE A 167 2.01 -12.21 6.19
C ILE A 167 2.31 -13.54 6.88
N ALA A 168 1.74 -14.64 6.39
CA ALA A 168 1.96 -15.96 6.98
C ALA A 168 3.44 -16.39 6.93
N GLY A 169 4.12 -16.10 5.81
CA GLY A 169 5.55 -16.38 5.64
C GLY A 169 6.42 -15.56 6.59
N GLY A 170 6.16 -14.27 6.76
CA GLY A 170 6.90 -13.43 7.70
C GLY A 170 6.70 -13.86 9.17
N VAL A 171 5.45 -14.13 9.57
CA VAL A 171 5.14 -14.64 10.92
C VAL A 171 5.81 -16.01 11.14
N GLY A 172 5.70 -16.91 10.16
CA GLY A 172 6.32 -18.22 10.19
C GLY A 172 7.85 -18.15 10.29
N ALA A 173 8.48 -17.22 9.56
CA ALA A 173 9.93 -17.00 9.62
C ALA A 173 10.38 -16.54 11.00
N ILE A 174 9.65 -15.63 11.65
CA ILE A 174 9.97 -15.17 13.02
C ILE A 174 9.82 -16.34 14.01
N LEU A 175 8.71 -17.08 13.96
CA LEU A 175 8.50 -18.23 14.84
C LEU A 175 9.56 -19.31 14.64
N PHE A 176 9.94 -19.57 13.38
CA PHE A 176 11.03 -20.47 13.05
C PHE A 176 12.37 -19.94 13.59
N GLY A 177 12.64 -18.64 13.49
CA GLY A 177 13.81 -17.99 14.06
C GLY A 177 13.87 -18.16 15.58
N VAL A 178 12.75 -18.02 16.29
CA VAL A 178 12.66 -18.28 17.74
C VAL A 178 12.95 -19.75 18.06
N ALA A 179 12.40 -20.68 17.29
CA ALA A 179 12.69 -22.11 17.46
C ALA A 179 14.19 -22.42 17.23
N LEU A 180 14.82 -21.80 16.23
CA LEU A 180 16.25 -21.92 15.99
C LEU A 180 17.09 -21.36 17.14
N LEU A 181 16.69 -20.23 17.74
CA LEU A 181 17.37 -19.69 18.92
C LEU A 181 17.34 -20.69 20.09
N ILE A 182 16.17 -21.27 20.37
CA ILE A 182 16.02 -22.26 21.44
C ILE A 182 16.91 -23.49 21.18
N LEU A 183 16.91 -24.01 19.95
CA LEU A 183 17.76 -25.14 19.57
C LEU A 183 19.26 -24.81 19.62
N PHE A 184 19.63 -23.57 19.31
CA PHE A 184 21.01 -23.10 19.37
C PHE A 184 21.52 -23.07 20.82
N PHE A 185 20.79 -22.46 21.74
CA PHE A 185 21.16 -22.40 23.16
C PHE A 185 20.99 -23.74 23.90
N PHE A 186 20.22 -24.67 23.35
CA PHE A 186 20.26 -26.06 23.82
C PHE A 186 21.63 -26.72 23.59
N ARG A 187 22.35 -26.31 22.53
CA ARG A 187 23.63 -26.91 22.12
C ARG A 187 24.86 -26.10 22.54
N PHE A 188 24.72 -24.79 22.69
CA PHE A 188 25.79 -23.83 22.99
C PHE A 188 25.49 -23.06 24.28
N PRO A 189 26.51 -22.67 25.06
CA PRO A 189 26.31 -21.91 26.28
C PRO A 189 25.74 -20.52 25.98
N GLU A 190 24.93 -20.00 26.91
CA GLU A 190 24.41 -18.63 26.92
C GLU A 190 25.49 -17.65 27.40
N GLU A 191 26.61 -17.59 26.66
CA GLU A 191 27.73 -16.71 26.94
C GLU A 191 28.27 -16.11 25.62
N GLU A 192 28.96 -14.97 25.71
CA GLU A 192 29.67 -14.39 24.57
C GLU A 192 30.75 -15.34 24.05
N PRO A 193 30.93 -15.51 22.71
CA PRO A 193 30.30 -14.76 21.62
C PRO A 193 29.02 -15.42 21.05
N PHE A 194 28.60 -16.57 21.59
CA PHE A 194 27.51 -17.37 21.03
C PHE A 194 26.17 -16.64 21.10
N GLU A 195 25.93 -15.89 22.17
CA GLU A 195 24.76 -15.02 22.31
C GLU A 195 24.66 -14.00 21.16
N SER A 196 25.73 -13.26 20.91
CA SER A 196 25.80 -12.26 19.84
C SER A 196 25.63 -12.87 18.44
N PHE A 197 26.17 -14.07 18.19
CA PHE A 197 25.94 -14.80 16.93
C PHE A 197 24.48 -15.20 16.74
N ALA A 198 23.86 -15.76 17.80
CA ALA A 198 22.47 -16.18 17.78
C ALA A 198 21.54 -14.98 17.54
N ALA A 199 21.76 -13.89 18.28
CA ALA A 199 21.03 -12.64 18.14
C ALA A 199 21.16 -12.05 16.73
N SER A 200 22.36 -12.04 16.15
CA SER A 200 22.60 -11.61 14.77
C SER A 200 21.74 -12.39 13.76
N ILE A 201 21.82 -13.73 13.80
CA ILE A 201 21.06 -14.59 12.86
C ILE A 201 19.56 -14.33 13.00
N PHE A 202 19.06 -14.26 14.23
CA PHE A 202 17.66 -13.96 14.49
C PHE A 202 17.25 -12.59 13.93
N LEU A 203 18.07 -11.56 14.15
CA LEU A 203 17.79 -10.21 13.63
C LEU A 203 17.80 -10.13 12.11
N PHE A 204 18.62 -10.90 11.40
CA PHE A 204 18.55 -10.98 9.94
C PHE A 204 17.24 -11.65 9.45
N ILE A 205 16.75 -12.67 10.16
CA ILE A 205 15.45 -13.28 9.87
C ILE A 205 14.33 -12.26 10.11
N VAL A 206 14.36 -11.56 11.25
CA VAL A 206 13.40 -10.50 11.57
C VAL A 206 13.46 -9.37 10.55
N ALA A 207 14.64 -8.96 10.10
CA ALA A 207 14.80 -7.93 9.08
C ALA A 207 14.11 -8.30 7.77
N GLY A 208 14.27 -9.56 7.31
CA GLY A 208 13.58 -10.08 6.14
C GLY A 208 12.07 -10.11 6.30
N ALA A 209 11.58 -10.56 7.47
CA ALA A 209 10.15 -10.60 7.77
C ALA A 209 9.53 -9.19 7.83
N VAL A 210 10.20 -8.24 8.50
CA VAL A 210 9.76 -6.84 8.60
C VAL A 210 9.73 -6.18 7.21
N ALA A 211 10.77 -6.38 6.39
CA ALA A 211 10.78 -5.88 5.02
C ALA A 211 9.63 -6.45 4.19
N ALA A 212 9.32 -7.74 4.34
CA ALA A 212 8.19 -8.37 3.68
C ALA A 212 6.84 -7.78 4.14
N PHE A 213 6.65 -7.54 5.44
CA PHE A 213 5.44 -6.90 5.97
C PHE A 213 5.24 -5.49 5.44
N VAL A 214 6.30 -4.68 5.47
CA VAL A 214 6.26 -3.30 4.93
C VAL A 214 5.92 -3.32 3.44
N TYR A 215 6.59 -4.17 2.67
CA TYR A 215 6.32 -4.29 1.24
C TYR A 215 4.88 -4.72 0.98
N ALA A 216 4.41 -5.76 1.68
CA ALA A 216 3.07 -6.31 1.50
C ALA A 216 1.98 -5.30 1.90
N GLY A 217 2.14 -4.58 3.01
CA GLY A 217 1.19 -3.56 3.47
C GLY A 217 1.04 -2.42 2.46
N ILE A 218 2.16 -1.83 2.00
CA ILE A 218 2.12 -0.75 1.00
C ILE A 218 1.52 -1.25 -0.33
N GLN A 219 1.83 -2.49 -0.71
CA GLN A 219 1.25 -3.05 -1.93
C GLN A 219 -0.24 -3.36 -1.78
N GLU A 220 -0.74 -3.70 -0.59
CA GLU A 220 -2.17 -3.84 -0.34
C GLU A 220 -2.90 -2.51 -0.53
N GLU A 221 -2.35 -1.42 0.02
CA GLU A 221 -2.88 -0.07 -0.16
C GLU A 221 -2.88 0.37 -1.64
N LYS A 222 -1.84 -0.01 -2.41
CA LYS A 222 -1.74 0.30 -3.85
C LYS A 222 -2.96 -0.17 -4.65
N TYR A 223 -3.58 -1.29 -4.30
CA TYR A 223 -4.73 -1.82 -5.05
C TYR A 223 -6.07 -1.18 -4.65
N LYS A 224 -6.11 -0.34 -3.60
CA LYS A 224 -7.31 0.33 -3.09
C LYS A 224 -7.39 1.78 -3.62
N ILE A 225 -7.62 1.92 -4.92
CA ILE A 225 -7.67 3.23 -5.60
C ILE A 225 -8.85 4.08 -5.09
N ASP A 226 -9.96 3.45 -4.73
CA ASP A 226 -11.12 4.07 -4.10
C ASP A 226 -10.74 4.76 -2.77
N GLU A 227 -10.01 4.06 -1.91
CA GLU A 227 -9.52 4.59 -0.64
C GLU A 227 -8.52 5.73 -0.86
N TYR A 228 -7.62 5.58 -1.84
CA TYR A 228 -6.70 6.63 -2.25
C TYR A 228 -7.44 7.91 -2.70
N ASN A 229 -8.45 7.79 -3.57
CA ASN A 229 -9.20 8.94 -4.07
C ASN A 229 -9.98 9.63 -2.96
N ARG A 230 -10.59 8.83 -2.08
CA ARG A 230 -11.35 9.32 -0.93
C ARG A 230 -10.47 10.08 0.07
N ASP A 231 -9.21 9.65 0.26
CA ASP A 231 -8.27 10.32 1.15
C ASP A 231 -7.68 11.61 0.57
N ASN A 232 -7.36 11.62 -0.73
CA ASN A 232 -6.67 12.73 -1.38
C ASN A 232 -7.62 13.80 -1.96
N ASN A 233 -8.85 13.43 -2.30
CA ASN A 233 -9.89 14.34 -2.78
C ASN A 233 -11.22 14.15 -2.04
N PRO A 234 -11.26 14.36 -0.71
CA PRO A 234 -12.46 14.14 0.09
C PRO A 234 -13.55 15.15 -0.26
N THR A 235 -14.81 14.71 -0.18
CA THR A 235 -15.95 15.63 -0.30
C THR A 235 -15.92 16.71 0.78
N PRO A 236 -16.55 17.88 0.56
CA PRO A 236 -16.58 18.96 1.56
C PRO A 236 -17.12 18.52 2.92
N GLU A 237 -18.07 17.57 2.93
CA GLU A 237 -18.64 17.01 4.15
C GLU A 237 -17.64 16.17 4.92
N VAL A 238 -16.96 15.23 4.25
CA VAL A 238 -15.89 14.40 4.82
C VAL A 238 -14.76 15.28 5.35
N LYS A 239 -14.34 16.28 4.57
CA LYS A 239 -13.29 17.23 4.99
C LYS A 239 -13.67 17.96 6.28
N LYS A 240 -14.95 18.38 6.41
CA LYS A 240 -15.47 19.02 7.62
C LYS A 240 -15.49 18.06 8.81
N ARG A 241 -15.91 16.80 8.61
CA ARG A 241 -15.91 15.76 9.66
C ARG A 241 -14.49 15.41 10.12
N LYS A 242 -13.55 15.16 9.19
CA LYS A 242 -12.13 14.96 9.48
C LYS A 242 -11.56 16.14 10.30
N GLY A 243 -11.87 17.37 9.89
CA GLY A 243 -11.47 18.57 10.64
C GLY A 243 -12.03 18.61 12.07
N LEU A 244 -13.29 18.24 12.25
CA LEU A 244 -13.93 18.16 13.57
C LEU A 244 -13.29 17.08 14.45
N ILE A 245 -13.11 15.86 13.93
CA ILE A 245 -12.46 14.74 14.62
C ILE A 245 -11.06 15.17 15.08
N ASN A 246 -10.26 15.72 14.17
CA ASN A 246 -8.91 16.18 14.48
C ASN A 246 -8.91 17.26 15.56
N THR A 247 -9.86 18.19 15.51
CA THR A 247 -9.99 19.26 16.52
C THR A 247 -10.34 18.69 17.90
N ILE A 248 -11.29 17.75 17.98
CA ILE A 248 -11.70 17.10 19.23
C ILE A 248 -10.54 16.29 19.82
N CYS A 249 -9.89 15.45 19.00
CA CYS A 249 -8.76 14.64 19.44
C CYS A 249 -7.60 15.51 19.92
N ALA A 250 -7.28 16.59 19.19
CA ALA A 250 -6.24 17.53 19.60
C ALA A 250 -6.59 18.22 20.93
N ALA A 251 -7.82 18.72 21.08
CA ALA A 251 -8.28 19.34 22.31
C ALA A 251 -8.20 18.35 23.49
N LEU A 252 -8.65 17.11 23.29
CA LEU A 252 -8.61 16.05 24.29
C LEU A 252 -7.18 15.75 24.74
N MET A 253 -6.23 15.63 23.81
CA MET A 253 -4.82 15.39 24.14
C MET A 253 -4.16 16.57 24.85
N VAL A 254 -4.48 17.80 24.47
CA VAL A 254 -3.98 19.01 25.14
C VAL A 254 -4.55 19.13 26.56
N VAL A 255 -5.85 18.88 26.74
CA VAL A 255 -6.49 18.86 28.07
C VAL A 255 -5.90 17.75 28.94
N THR A 256 -5.69 16.57 28.38
CA THR A 256 -5.05 15.44 29.08
C THR A 256 -3.64 15.79 29.52
N THR A 257 -2.87 16.44 28.66
CA THR A 257 -1.51 16.89 28.98
C THR A 257 -1.52 17.93 30.09
N ALA A 258 -2.42 18.92 30.02
CA ALA A 258 -2.56 19.93 31.06
C ALA A 258 -2.97 19.31 32.41
N LEU A 259 -3.87 18.33 32.40
CA LEU A 259 -4.29 17.61 33.60
C LEU A 259 -3.16 16.76 34.18
N TYR A 260 -2.40 16.05 33.35
CA TYR A 260 -1.22 15.28 33.81
C TYR A 260 -0.17 16.19 34.46
N VAL A 261 0.16 17.31 33.80
CA VAL A 261 1.12 18.29 34.34
C VAL A 261 0.58 18.93 35.63
N GLY A 262 -0.71 19.25 35.69
CA GLY A 262 -1.34 19.81 36.89
C GLY A 262 -1.32 18.85 38.08
N LEU A 263 -1.68 17.58 37.86
CA LEU A 263 -1.62 16.53 38.89
C LEU A 263 -0.17 16.26 39.34
N GLY A 264 0.78 16.29 38.39
CA GLY A 264 2.19 16.16 38.68
C GLY A 264 2.72 17.30 39.56
N LEU A 265 2.43 18.55 39.21
CA LEU A 265 2.92 19.71 39.96
C LEU A 265 2.22 19.92 41.31
N ALA A 266 0.92 19.63 41.41
CA ALA A 266 0.14 19.89 42.62
C ALA A 266 0.20 18.75 43.65
N LEU A 267 0.30 17.50 43.19
CA LEU A 267 0.15 16.30 44.02
C LEU A 267 1.31 15.30 43.89
N ASP A 268 2.37 15.64 43.14
CA ASP A 268 3.54 14.78 42.85
C ASP A 268 3.18 13.42 42.20
N LEU A 269 2.09 13.38 41.43
CA LEU A 269 1.55 12.15 40.82
C LEU A 269 2.20 11.76 39.47
N TRP A 270 3.42 12.21 39.20
CA TRP A 270 4.11 11.95 37.91
C TRP A 270 4.19 10.46 37.54
N ARG A 271 4.40 9.58 38.53
CA ARG A 271 4.55 8.15 38.30
C ARG A 271 3.24 7.39 38.13
N THR A 272 2.13 7.93 38.61
CA THR A 272 0.84 7.22 38.66
C THR A 272 -0.16 7.76 37.65
N ALA A 273 -0.11 9.04 37.29
CA ALA A 273 -1.08 9.67 36.39
C ALA A 273 -0.85 9.37 34.89
N TRP A 274 0.10 8.50 34.52
CA TRP A 274 0.37 8.19 33.10
C TRP A 274 -0.82 7.51 32.39
N TRP A 275 -1.68 6.79 33.12
CA TRP A 275 -2.84 6.10 32.56
C TRP A 275 -3.83 7.05 31.89
N VAL A 276 -3.81 8.35 32.23
CA VAL A 276 -4.74 9.33 31.66
C VAL A 276 -4.50 9.48 30.16
N PHE A 277 -3.25 9.32 29.68
CA PHE A 277 -2.95 9.30 28.25
C PHE A 277 -3.49 8.07 27.54
N ALA A 278 -3.47 6.90 28.18
CA ALA A 278 -4.06 5.69 27.62
C ALA A 278 -5.59 5.84 27.47
N VAL A 279 -6.25 6.38 28.49
CA VAL A 279 -7.69 6.69 28.44
C VAL A 279 -8.00 7.72 27.35
N ALA A 280 -7.19 8.77 27.25
CA ALA A 280 -7.33 9.78 26.22
C ALA A 280 -7.19 9.20 24.80
N GLY A 281 -6.21 8.33 24.58
CA GLY A 281 -6.05 7.62 23.30
C GLY A 281 -7.26 6.77 22.95
N ILE A 282 -7.82 6.04 23.91
CA ILE A 282 -9.06 5.26 23.72
C ILE A 282 -10.24 6.18 23.38
N LEU A 283 -10.39 7.32 24.07
CA LEU A 283 -11.44 8.29 23.78
C LEU A 283 -11.29 8.90 22.37
N CYS A 284 -10.07 9.20 21.92
CA CYS A 284 -9.81 9.64 20.54
C CYS A 284 -10.28 8.58 19.53
N ALA A 285 -10.03 7.30 19.79
CA ALA A 285 -10.53 6.21 18.95
C ALA A 285 -12.07 6.14 18.94
N VAL A 286 -12.71 6.30 20.10
CA VAL A 286 -14.18 6.36 20.21
C VAL A 286 -14.74 7.54 19.39
N VAL A 287 -14.12 8.72 19.47
CA VAL A 287 -14.53 9.89 18.67
C VAL A 287 -14.47 9.57 17.17
N HIS A 288 -13.41 8.90 16.72
CA HIS A 288 -13.25 8.52 15.32
C HIS A 288 -14.31 7.50 14.85
N ILE A 289 -14.70 6.55 15.71
CA ILE A 289 -15.75 5.56 15.42
C ILE A 289 -17.14 6.22 15.39
N VAL A 290 -17.44 7.08 16.37
CA VAL A 290 -18.77 7.70 16.50
C VAL A 290 -19.05 8.73 15.41
N LEU A 291 -18.04 9.54 15.08
CA LEU A 291 -18.17 10.59 14.07
C LEU A 291 -17.93 10.11 12.65
N ASP A 292 -17.40 8.89 12.48
CA ASP A 292 -17.01 8.21 11.24
C ASP A 292 -16.91 9.17 10.04
N PRO A 293 -15.68 9.56 9.64
CA PRO A 293 -15.49 10.57 8.62
C PRO A 293 -16.17 10.21 7.29
N TYR A 294 -16.43 8.93 7.02
CA TYR A 294 -16.99 8.42 5.77
C TYR A 294 -18.43 7.93 5.87
N ARG A 295 -19.09 8.13 7.02
CA ARG A 295 -20.47 7.69 7.20
C ARG A 295 -21.37 8.27 6.09
N ASN A 296 -21.96 7.36 5.30
CA ASN A 296 -22.81 7.58 4.12
C ASN A 296 -22.12 7.71 2.74
N GLU A 297 -20.84 7.34 2.59
CA GLU A 297 -20.12 7.31 1.29
C GLU A 297 -19.80 5.89 0.76
N ASP A 298 -20.42 4.85 1.34
CA ASP A 298 -20.32 3.45 0.86
C ASP A 298 -21.35 3.11 -0.23
#